data_AF-A0A2W6AR89-F1
#
_entry.id   AF-A0A2W6AR89-F1
#
_cell.length_a   1.000
_cell.length_b   1.000
_cell.length_c   1.000
_cell.angle_alpha   90.00
_cell.angle_beta   90.00
_cell.angle_gamma   90.00
#
_symmetry.space_group_name_H-M   'P 1'
#
loop_
_entity.id
_entity.type
_entity.pdbx_description
1 polymer ?
#
loop_
_entity_poly.entity_id
_entity_poly.type
_entity_poly.pdbx_seq_one_letter_code
_entity_poly.pdbx_strand_id
1 'polypeptide(L)'
;MNPSRHAGPHLHREVSKMKCNFKDCPGRYEEKLITRANRSPSQVMVIDHVPAMVCNICGDTFFTADTSQRLDCFDDPQVKPIGTVPLYEYPLWSAKQANARQSRTNGQANNSEMPKIKCRFSWCPGYYEEKLRAHLKSRRDGQTVVINNVPQLSCDFCADTLLDTRTLYVLDALPDSDIAPISTSPLYEFAQVAEAQPGKELVEAGK
;
A
#
# COMPACT_ATOMS: atom_id res chain seq x y z
N MET A 1 -15.79 36.54 -32.37
CA MET A 1 -14.79 35.45 -32.27
C MET A 1 -14.93 34.85 -30.89
N ASN A 2 -15.34 33.59 -30.82
CA ASN A 2 -15.86 32.93 -29.63
C ASN A 2 -14.75 32.01 -29.05
N PRO A 3 -14.37 32.10 -27.76
CA PRO A 3 -13.43 31.15 -27.19
C PRO A 3 -14.16 29.86 -26.80
N SER A 4 -13.82 28.77 -27.48
CA SER A 4 -14.27 27.40 -27.19
C SER A 4 -13.91 27.01 -25.76
N ARG A 5 -14.95 26.77 -24.95
CA ARG A 5 -14.86 26.08 -23.66
C ARG A 5 -14.83 24.58 -23.94
N HIS A 6 -13.68 23.94 -23.75
CA HIS A 6 -13.62 22.48 -23.67
C HIS A 6 -14.09 22.05 -22.28
N ALA A 7 -15.33 21.56 -22.22
CA ALA A 7 -15.86 20.84 -21.06
C ALA A 7 -15.18 19.46 -21.01
N GLY A 8 -14.36 19.22 -19.98
CA GLY A 8 -13.89 17.89 -19.64
C GLY A 8 -15.04 16.99 -19.16
N PRO A 9 -14.91 15.65 -19.27
CA PRO A 9 -16.00 14.73 -18.97
C PRO A 9 -16.38 14.76 -17.49
N HIS A 10 -17.64 15.13 -17.24
CA HIS A 10 -18.32 15.11 -15.94
C HIS A 10 -18.56 13.67 -15.43
N LEU A 11 -17.51 12.94 -15.05
CA LEU A 11 -17.64 11.66 -14.33
C LEU A 11 -17.56 11.80 -12.80
N HIS A 12 -17.40 13.01 -12.28
CA HIS A 12 -17.07 13.26 -10.87
C HIS A 12 -18.24 13.26 -9.86
N ARG A 13 -19.50 13.09 -10.27
CA ARG A 13 -20.64 13.42 -9.37
C ARG A 13 -21.43 12.24 -8.78
N GLU A 14 -21.22 11.00 -9.23
CA GLU A 14 -22.05 9.87 -8.76
C GLU A 14 -21.34 8.80 -7.92
N VAL A 15 -20.01 8.83 -7.80
CA VAL A 15 -19.26 7.75 -7.11
C VAL A 15 -19.26 7.89 -5.58
N SER A 16 -19.46 9.09 -5.03
CA SER A 16 -19.42 9.38 -3.57
C SER A 16 -20.55 8.76 -2.74
N LYS A 17 -21.37 7.87 -3.30
CA LYS A 17 -22.47 7.19 -2.60
C LYS A 17 -22.31 5.68 -2.50
N MET A 18 -21.22 5.09 -2.99
CA MET A 18 -21.01 3.65 -2.89
C MET A 18 -20.87 3.21 -1.43
N LYS A 19 -21.69 2.24 -1.03
CA LYS A 19 -21.58 1.60 0.30
C LYS A 19 -20.27 0.85 0.38
N CYS A 20 -19.69 0.77 1.58
CA CYS A 20 -18.54 -0.09 1.82
C CYS A 20 -18.93 -1.56 1.55
N ASN A 21 -18.06 -2.29 0.83
CA ASN A 21 -18.27 -3.71 0.53
C ASN A 21 -17.68 -4.62 1.62
N PHE A 22 -17.01 -4.05 2.63
CA PHE A 22 -16.52 -4.79 3.77
C PHE A 22 -17.69 -5.29 4.63
N LYS A 23 -17.67 -6.57 4.99
CA LYS A 23 -18.76 -7.22 5.73
C LYS A 23 -19.06 -6.46 7.02
N ASP A 24 -20.33 -6.16 7.24
CA ASP A 24 -20.85 -5.45 8.43
C ASP A 24 -20.33 -4.01 8.60
N CYS A 25 -19.68 -3.42 7.59
CA CYS A 25 -19.28 -2.01 7.64
C CYS A 25 -20.42 -1.10 7.13
N PRO A 26 -20.98 -0.20 7.97
CA PRO A 26 -22.03 0.73 7.53
C PRO A 26 -21.48 1.94 6.76
N GLY A 27 -20.17 1.99 6.52
CA GLY A 27 -19.48 3.13 5.92
C GLY A 27 -19.78 3.33 4.44
N ARG A 28 -19.30 4.46 3.92
CA ARG A 28 -19.38 4.84 2.51
C ARG A 28 -18.00 5.22 2.01
N TYR A 29 -17.74 4.92 0.75
CA TYR A 29 -16.52 5.38 0.10
C TYR A 29 -16.64 6.85 -0.29
N GLU A 30 -15.61 7.61 0.05
CA GLU A 30 -15.45 9.02 -0.29
C GLU A 30 -14.15 9.20 -1.08
N GLU A 31 -14.15 10.12 -2.03
CA GLU A 31 -12.92 10.51 -2.73
C GLU A 31 -12.00 11.23 -1.75
N LYS A 32 -10.77 10.74 -1.63
CA LYS A 32 -9.71 11.34 -0.81
C LYS A 32 -8.39 11.32 -1.58
N LEU A 33 -7.55 12.29 -1.26
CA LEU A 33 -6.14 12.25 -1.60
C LEU A 33 -5.42 11.59 -0.42
N ILE A 34 -4.67 10.52 -0.68
CA ILE A 34 -3.95 9.78 0.33
C ILE A 34 -2.46 9.71 0.02
N THR A 35 -1.65 9.55 1.05
CA THR A 35 -0.24 9.20 0.91
C THR A 35 -0.10 7.67 0.90
N ARG A 36 0.68 7.12 -0.04
CA ARG A 36 0.91 5.67 -0.16
C ARG A 36 2.40 5.35 -0.22
N ALA A 37 2.84 4.37 0.57
CA ALA A 37 4.14 3.76 0.37
C ALA A 37 4.02 2.67 -0.69
N ASN A 38 4.89 2.73 -1.70
CA ASN A 38 5.03 1.69 -2.70
C ASN A 38 6.42 1.06 -2.60
N ARG A 39 6.51 -0.23 -2.91
CA ARG A 39 7.78 -0.95 -2.94
C ARG A 39 8.07 -1.37 -4.37
N SER A 40 9.12 -0.80 -4.94
CA SER A 40 9.70 -1.26 -6.19
C SER A 40 10.75 -2.35 -5.91
N PRO A 41 11.24 -3.07 -6.93
CA PRO A 41 12.34 -4.02 -6.76
C PRO A 41 13.61 -3.39 -6.19
N SER A 42 13.85 -2.10 -6.43
CA SER A 42 15.07 -1.40 -6.05
C SER A 42 14.96 -0.61 -4.75
N GLN A 43 13.77 -0.12 -4.39
CA GLN A 43 13.59 0.75 -3.22
C GLN A 43 12.14 0.86 -2.73
N VAL A 44 11.96 1.44 -1.54
CA VAL A 44 10.66 1.88 -1.05
C VAL A 44 10.51 3.37 -1.34
N MET A 45 9.38 3.76 -1.93
CA MET A 45 9.04 5.13 -2.26
C MET A 45 7.72 5.54 -1.61
N VAL A 46 7.53 6.85 -1.42
CA VAL A 46 6.27 7.42 -0.93
C VAL A 46 5.69 8.31 -2.01
N ILE A 47 4.42 8.13 -2.28
CA ILE A 47 3.69 8.91 -3.28
C ILE A 47 2.57 9.62 -2.52
N ASP A 48 2.62 10.94 -2.53
CA ASP A 48 1.63 11.79 -1.89
C ASP A 48 0.50 12.18 -2.86
N HIS A 49 -0.64 12.58 -2.30
CA HIS A 49 -1.82 13.02 -3.02
C HIS A 49 -2.35 12.01 -4.05
N VAL A 50 -2.27 10.71 -3.76
CA VAL A 50 -2.84 9.66 -4.61
C VAL A 50 -4.38 9.68 -4.50
N PRO A 51 -5.13 9.84 -5.60
CA PRO A 51 -6.58 9.79 -5.59
C PRO A 51 -7.08 8.38 -5.22
N ALA A 52 -7.96 8.29 -4.22
CA ALA A 52 -8.52 7.01 -3.80
C ALA A 52 -9.96 7.14 -3.32
N MET A 53 -10.69 6.05 -3.39
CA MET A 53 -11.98 5.87 -2.73
C MET A 53 -11.73 5.24 -1.37
N VAL A 54 -11.96 5.98 -0.29
CA VAL A 54 -11.66 5.54 1.08
C VAL A 54 -12.95 5.45 1.89
N CYS A 55 -13.19 4.30 2.52
CA CYS A 55 -14.33 4.12 3.42
C CYS A 55 -14.16 5.02 4.65
N ASN A 56 -15.14 5.87 4.92
CA ASN A 56 -15.12 6.80 6.04
C ASN A 56 -15.24 6.15 7.42
N ILE A 57 -15.52 4.85 7.50
CA ILE A 57 -15.60 4.10 8.77
C ILE A 57 -14.42 3.15 8.94
N CYS A 58 -14.19 2.21 8.02
CA CYS A 58 -13.16 1.19 8.18
C CYS A 58 -11.81 1.54 7.53
N GLY A 59 -11.74 2.61 6.75
CA GLY A 59 -10.51 3.00 6.03
C GLY A 59 -10.16 2.13 4.83
N ASP A 60 -11.01 1.16 4.46
CA ASP A 60 -10.81 0.38 3.24
C ASP A 60 -10.65 1.28 2.02
N THR A 61 -9.70 0.95 1.15
CA THR A 61 -9.20 1.85 0.11
C THR A 61 -9.21 1.16 -1.25
N PHE A 62 -9.81 1.81 -2.24
CA PHE A 62 -9.85 1.37 -3.63
C PHE A 62 -9.28 2.44 -4.56
N PHE A 63 -8.54 2.01 -5.59
CA PHE A 63 -8.00 2.88 -6.63
C PHE A 63 -8.74 2.64 -7.95
N THR A 64 -8.96 3.71 -8.71
CA THR A 64 -9.43 3.57 -10.10
C THR A 64 -8.38 2.86 -10.96
N ALA A 65 -8.79 2.33 -12.12
CA ALA A 65 -7.87 1.73 -13.07
C ALA A 65 -6.78 2.72 -13.54
N ASP A 66 -7.17 3.98 -13.84
CA ASP A 66 -6.24 5.06 -14.20
C ASP A 66 -5.26 5.35 -13.05
N THR A 67 -5.74 5.43 -11.80
CA THR A 67 -4.85 5.65 -10.66
C THR A 67 -3.83 4.53 -10.50
N SER A 68 -4.28 3.28 -10.60
CA SER A 68 -3.40 2.11 -10.50
C SER A 68 -2.34 2.12 -11.60
N GLN A 69 -2.72 2.40 -12.85
CA GLN A 69 -1.77 2.48 -13.97
C GLN A 69 -0.72 3.58 -13.78
N ARG A 70 -1.11 4.74 -13.26
CA ARG A 70 -0.18 5.84 -12.97
C ARG A 70 0.77 5.53 -11.82
N LEU A 71 0.31 4.80 -10.81
CA LEU A 71 1.18 4.35 -9.72
C LEU A 71 2.32 3.46 -10.23
N ASP A 72 2.08 2.67 -11.28
CA ASP A 72 3.12 1.84 -11.91
C ASP A 72 4.17 2.67 -12.66
N CYS A 73 3.87 3.94 -13.01
CA CYS A 73 4.81 4.82 -13.71
C CYS A 73 5.91 5.42 -12.82
N PHE A 74 5.81 5.33 -11.49
CA PHE A 74 6.81 5.90 -10.57
C PHE A 74 8.13 5.11 -10.53
N ASP A 75 8.18 3.94 -11.17
CA ASP A 75 9.42 3.20 -11.40
C ASP A 75 10.25 3.78 -12.57
N ASP A 76 9.72 4.75 -13.33
CA ASP A 76 10.43 5.43 -14.41
C ASP A 76 11.52 6.36 -13.84
N PRO A 77 12.80 6.20 -14.22
CA PRO A 77 13.90 7.04 -13.74
C PRO A 77 13.78 8.53 -14.15
N GLN A 78 12.89 8.87 -15.10
CA GLN A 78 12.61 10.26 -15.47
C GLN A 78 11.78 11.00 -14.41
N VAL A 79 11.02 10.29 -13.59
CA VAL A 79 10.23 10.88 -12.50
C VAL A 79 11.17 11.16 -11.33
N LYS A 80 11.37 12.44 -11.01
CA LYS A 80 12.25 12.87 -9.92
C LYS A 80 11.48 13.06 -8.63
N PRO A 81 11.99 12.62 -7.47
CA PRO A 81 11.34 12.87 -6.19
C PRO A 81 11.32 14.38 -5.86
N ILE A 82 10.25 14.82 -5.20
CA ILE A 82 10.09 16.19 -4.69
C ILE A 82 10.71 16.37 -3.29
N GLY A 83 11.05 15.27 -2.62
CA GLY A 83 11.66 15.29 -1.30
C GLY A 83 12.03 13.89 -0.84
N THR A 84 12.23 13.74 0.47
CA THR A 84 12.45 12.44 1.09
C THR A 84 11.72 12.36 2.43
N VAL A 85 11.44 11.14 2.88
CA VAL A 85 10.87 10.84 4.19
C VAL A 85 11.77 9.88 4.95
N PRO A 86 11.85 9.94 6.29
CA PRO A 86 12.64 8.99 7.07
C PRO A 86 12.21 7.54 6.82
N LEU A 87 13.19 6.68 6.56
CA LEU A 87 12.98 5.25 6.37
C LEU A 87 13.50 4.49 7.59
N TYR A 88 12.61 3.72 8.20
CA TYR A 88 12.90 2.81 9.29
C TYR A 88 12.86 1.37 8.79
N GLU A 89 13.63 0.52 9.44
CA GLU A 89 13.54 -0.92 9.25
C GLU A 89 12.64 -1.49 10.35
N TYR A 90 11.63 -2.27 9.98
CA TYR A 90 10.91 -3.05 10.97
C TYR A 90 11.91 -4.00 11.65
N PRO A 91 12.08 -3.94 12.98
CA PRO A 91 12.99 -4.83 13.67
C PRO A 91 12.42 -6.24 13.55
N LEU A 92 12.89 -6.99 12.54
CA LEU A 92 12.63 -8.40 12.37
C LEU A 92 13.26 -9.08 13.57
N TRP A 93 12.54 -9.07 14.69
CA TRP A 93 12.93 -9.70 15.94
C TRP A 93 12.96 -11.18 15.65
N SER A 94 14.14 -11.63 15.21
CA SER A 94 14.28 -12.71 14.24
C SER A 94 13.20 -13.77 14.40
N ALA A 95 12.29 -13.87 13.43
CA ALA A 95 11.35 -14.97 13.33
C ALA A 95 12.08 -16.33 13.47
N LYS A 96 13.37 -16.37 13.10
CA LYS A 96 14.31 -17.46 13.39
C LYS A 96 14.57 -17.72 14.88
N GLN A 97 14.69 -16.75 15.79
CA GLN A 97 14.93 -17.02 17.22
C GLN A 97 13.67 -17.38 18.00
N ALA A 98 12.50 -16.86 17.64
CA ALA A 98 11.23 -17.28 18.23
C ALA A 98 10.92 -18.75 17.85
N ASN A 99 11.10 -19.10 16.58
CA ASN A 99 10.99 -20.49 16.11
C ASN A 99 12.11 -21.38 16.70
N ALA A 100 13.37 -20.89 16.79
CA ALA A 100 14.47 -21.67 17.38
C ALA A 100 14.31 -21.96 18.88
N ARG A 101 13.55 -21.15 19.63
CA ARG A 101 13.21 -21.45 21.04
C ARG A 101 12.13 -22.53 21.14
N GLN A 102 11.16 -22.56 20.23
CA GLN A 102 10.14 -23.63 20.17
C GLN A 102 10.69 -24.95 19.60
N SER A 103 11.63 -24.90 18.65
CA SER A 103 12.26 -26.11 18.08
C SER A 103 13.31 -26.76 18.99
N ARG A 104 13.77 -26.08 20.06
CA ARG A 104 14.68 -26.71 21.04
C ARG A 104 13.97 -27.59 22.07
N THR A 105 12.66 -27.42 22.25
CA THR A 105 11.86 -28.27 23.15
C THR A 105 11.26 -29.49 22.45
N ASN A 106 11.23 -29.52 21.12
CA ASN A 106 10.76 -30.68 20.35
C ASN A 106 11.79 -31.03 19.26
N GLY A 107 12.46 -32.17 19.45
CA GLY A 107 13.39 -32.71 18.46
C GLY A 107 12.75 -32.86 17.07
N GLN A 108 13.60 -32.72 16.05
CA GLN A 108 13.32 -32.78 14.61
C GLN A 108 12.51 -31.59 14.06
N ALA A 109 13.26 -30.58 13.62
CA ALA A 109 12.80 -29.58 12.66
C ALA A 109 12.53 -30.25 11.30
N ASN A 110 11.35 -30.84 11.16
CA ASN A 110 10.76 -31.00 9.84
C ASN A 110 10.45 -29.58 9.32
N ASN A 111 10.79 -29.29 8.07
CA ASN A 111 10.33 -28.11 7.34
C ASN A 111 8.81 -28.21 7.16
N SER A 112 8.05 -28.08 8.25
CA SER A 112 6.61 -28.09 8.25
C SER A 112 6.15 -26.80 7.59
N GLU A 113 5.83 -26.92 6.30
CA GLU A 113 5.08 -25.94 5.53
C GLU A 113 3.95 -25.41 6.41
N MET A 114 3.95 -24.09 6.70
CA MET A 114 2.91 -23.51 7.54
C MET A 114 1.55 -23.82 6.92
N PRO A 115 0.54 -24.20 7.73
CA PRO A 115 -0.79 -24.48 7.19
C PRO A 115 -1.30 -23.23 6.47
N LYS A 116 -1.67 -23.39 5.19
CA LYS A 116 -2.23 -22.31 4.38
C LYS A 116 -3.49 -21.78 5.06
N ILE A 117 -3.48 -20.50 5.42
CA ILE A 117 -4.62 -19.85 6.09
C ILE A 117 -5.56 -19.37 4.99
N LYS A 118 -6.81 -19.85 4.98
CA LYS A 118 -7.82 -19.42 3.99
C LYS A 118 -8.14 -17.93 4.17
N CYS A 119 -8.35 -17.22 3.06
CA CYS A 119 -8.81 -15.83 3.09
C CYS A 119 -10.07 -15.67 3.95
N ARG A 120 -10.17 -14.59 4.73
CA ARG A 120 -11.34 -14.33 5.60
C ARG A 120 -12.61 -14.01 4.83
N PHE A 121 -12.48 -13.57 3.58
CA PHE A 121 -13.62 -13.29 2.71
C PHE A 121 -14.17 -14.59 2.13
N SER A 122 -15.44 -14.88 2.42
CA SER A 122 -16.10 -16.13 2.00
C SER A 122 -16.15 -16.33 0.48
N TRP A 123 -16.12 -15.25 -0.30
CA TRP A 123 -16.11 -15.25 -1.76
C TRP A 123 -14.72 -15.36 -2.39
N CYS A 124 -13.65 -15.19 -1.59
CA CYS A 124 -12.28 -15.21 -2.08
C CYS A 124 -11.73 -16.65 -2.03
N PRO A 125 -11.28 -17.23 -3.16
CA PRO A 125 -10.68 -18.56 -3.17
C PRO A 125 -9.23 -18.59 -2.65
N GLY A 126 -8.64 -17.43 -2.36
CA GLY A 126 -7.23 -17.30 -2.03
C GLY A 126 -6.85 -17.71 -0.61
N TYR A 127 -5.55 -17.75 -0.40
CA TYR A 127 -4.90 -18.04 0.88
C TYR A 127 -3.98 -16.88 1.26
N TYR A 128 -3.80 -16.68 2.56
CA TYR A 128 -2.82 -15.73 3.04
C TYR A 128 -1.41 -16.31 2.95
N GLU A 129 -0.51 -15.49 2.44
CA GLU A 129 0.92 -15.73 2.38
C GLU A 129 1.65 -14.65 3.18
N GLU A 130 2.74 -15.01 3.85
CA GLU A 130 3.60 -14.03 4.50
C GLU A 130 4.32 -13.19 3.43
N LYS A 131 4.19 -11.87 3.52
CA LYS A 131 4.86 -10.90 2.66
C LYS A 131 5.46 -9.79 3.51
N LEU A 132 6.58 -9.26 3.06
CA LEU A 132 7.19 -8.07 3.64
C LEU A 132 6.73 -6.84 2.86
N ARG A 133 6.19 -5.84 3.56
CA ARG A 133 5.71 -4.60 2.95
C ARG A 133 6.23 -3.35 3.64
N ALA A 134 6.06 -2.22 2.96
CA ALA A 134 6.32 -0.90 3.52
C ALA A 134 5.01 -0.36 4.12
N HIS A 135 5.10 0.22 5.31
CA HIS A 135 3.99 0.92 5.98
C HIS A 135 4.29 2.40 6.17
N LEU A 136 3.28 3.23 5.98
CA LEU A 136 3.31 4.63 6.39
C LEU A 136 2.80 4.78 7.80
N LYS A 137 3.45 5.64 8.57
CA LYS A 137 2.98 6.13 9.87
C LYS A 137 3.21 7.63 9.96
N SER A 138 2.32 8.31 10.68
CA SER A 138 2.52 9.70 11.08
C SER A 138 3.01 9.71 12.52
N ARG A 139 4.07 10.44 12.79
CA ARG A 139 4.54 10.76 14.14
C ARG A 139 3.59 11.76 14.81
N ARG A 140 3.76 11.94 16.13
CA ARG A 140 2.98 12.92 16.91
C ARG A 140 3.21 14.36 16.48
N ASP A 141 4.37 14.67 15.93
CA ASP A 141 4.72 15.98 15.36
C ASP A 141 4.17 16.20 13.94
N GLY A 142 3.42 15.22 13.40
CA GLY A 142 2.86 15.27 12.05
C GLY A 142 3.82 14.80 10.96
N GLN A 143 5.08 14.44 11.27
CA GLN A 143 6.02 13.93 10.28
C GLN A 143 5.60 12.55 9.77
N THR A 144 5.50 12.39 8.45
CA THR A 144 5.34 11.08 7.82
C THR A 144 6.65 10.31 7.81
N VAL A 145 6.60 9.06 8.25
CA VAL A 145 7.71 8.11 8.20
C VAL A 145 7.30 6.83 7.49
N VAL A 146 8.28 6.11 6.95
CA VAL A 146 8.09 4.83 6.31
C VAL A 146 8.79 3.75 7.11
N ILE A 147 8.11 2.63 7.32
CA ILE A 147 8.66 1.46 7.98
C ILE A 147 8.73 0.33 6.95
N ASN A 148 9.94 -0.11 6.62
CA ASN A 148 10.20 -1.16 5.65
C ASN A 148 10.15 -2.55 6.30
N ASN A 149 9.99 -3.58 5.46
CA ASN A 149 10.08 -4.99 5.84
C ASN A 149 9.13 -5.38 6.99
N VAL A 150 7.95 -4.77 7.01
CA VAL A 150 6.89 -5.10 7.95
C VAL A 150 6.29 -6.45 7.54
N PRO A 151 6.33 -7.48 8.41
CA PRO A 151 5.70 -8.75 8.12
C PRO A 151 4.18 -8.61 8.14
N GLN A 152 3.54 -9.10 7.09
CA GLN A 152 2.09 -9.14 6.99
C GLN A 152 1.64 -10.40 6.25
N LEU A 153 0.44 -10.86 6.56
CA LEU A 153 -0.25 -11.86 5.76
C LEU A 153 -1.00 -11.15 4.64
N SER A 154 -0.75 -11.55 3.39
CA SER A 154 -1.41 -10.98 2.21
C SER A 154 -2.10 -12.09 1.46
N CYS A 155 -3.39 -11.93 1.16
CA CYS A 155 -4.10 -12.88 0.31
C CYS A 155 -3.50 -12.85 -1.09
N ASP A 156 -3.16 -14.02 -1.63
CA ASP A 156 -2.65 -14.23 -2.99
C ASP A 156 -3.65 -13.87 -4.10
N PHE A 157 -4.94 -13.84 -3.77
CA PHE A 157 -6.02 -13.57 -4.73
C PHE A 157 -6.58 -12.15 -4.62
N CYS A 158 -7.13 -11.78 -3.45
CA CYS A 158 -7.80 -10.48 -3.28
C CYS A 158 -6.90 -9.37 -2.69
N ALA A 159 -5.63 -9.68 -2.41
CA ALA A 159 -4.67 -8.78 -1.78
C ALA A 159 -5.05 -8.23 -0.39
N ASP A 160 -6.10 -8.75 0.26
CA ASP A 160 -6.43 -8.42 1.66
C ASP A 160 -5.23 -8.68 2.57
N THR A 161 -5.01 -7.77 3.52
CA THR A 161 -3.84 -7.80 4.40
C THR A 161 -4.25 -7.98 5.84
N LEU A 162 -3.55 -8.85 6.57
CA LEU A 162 -3.65 -8.99 8.01
C LEU A 162 -2.29 -8.72 8.65
N LEU A 163 -2.30 -7.87 9.67
CA LEU A 163 -1.17 -7.68 10.56
C LEU A 163 -1.47 -8.42 11.85
N ASP A 164 -0.49 -9.15 12.37
CA ASP A 164 -0.61 -9.72 13.71
C ASP A 164 -0.47 -8.63 14.78
N THR A 165 -0.99 -8.92 15.97
CA THR A 165 -1.03 -7.96 17.08
C THR A 165 0.37 -7.48 17.49
N ARG A 166 1.39 -8.34 17.44
CA ARG A 166 2.76 -7.95 17.78
C ARG A 166 3.32 -6.97 16.76
N THR A 167 3.06 -7.21 15.48
CA THR A 167 3.44 -6.28 14.41
C THR A 167 2.81 -4.91 14.60
N LEU A 168 1.53 -4.84 14.96
CA LEU A 168 0.88 -3.56 15.28
C LEU A 168 1.56 -2.83 16.45
N TYR A 169 1.88 -3.52 17.54
CA TYR A 169 2.59 -2.90 18.67
C TYR A 169 3.94 -2.32 18.29
N VAL A 170 4.72 -3.03 17.46
CA VAL A 170 6.01 -2.53 16.99
C VAL A 170 5.82 -1.31 16.08
N LEU A 171 4.85 -1.34 15.17
CA LEU A 171 4.56 -0.21 14.27
C LEU A 171 4.11 1.05 15.02
N ASP A 172 3.40 0.90 16.14
CA ASP A 172 2.95 2.03 16.96
C ASP A 172 4.07 2.58 17.85
N ALA A 173 5.01 1.73 18.29
CA ALA A 173 6.12 2.15 19.14
C ALA A 173 7.31 2.75 18.36
N LEU A 174 7.55 2.27 17.14
CA LEU A 174 8.77 2.61 16.38
C LEU A 174 8.93 4.11 16.10
N PRO A 175 7.89 4.85 15.65
CA PRO A 175 8.04 6.26 15.33
C PRO A 175 8.32 7.13 16.57
N ASP A 176 7.91 6.68 17.75
CA ASP A 176 8.10 7.41 19.02
C ASP A 176 9.36 6.97 19.77
N SER A 177 10.12 6.02 19.22
CA SER A 177 11.38 5.57 19.83
C SER A 177 12.55 6.50 19.52
N ASP A 178 13.60 6.47 20.35
CA ASP A 178 14.87 7.18 20.11
C ASP A 178 15.72 6.53 18.99
N ILE A 179 15.15 5.61 18.23
CA ILE A 179 15.82 4.94 17.12
C ILE A 179 15.94 5.94 15.96
N ALA A 180 17.16 6.15 15.48
CA ALA A 180 17.41 6.94 14.28
C ALA A 180 16.93 6.18 13.03
N PRO A 181 16.41 6.87 12.00
CA PRO A 181 16.07 6.24 10.73
C PRO A 181 17.33 5.64 10.08
N ILE A 182 17.16 4.52 9.37
CA ILE A 182 18.28 3.84 8.71
C ILE A 182 18.72 4.54 7.42
N SER A 183 17.81 5.28 6.80
CA SER A 183 18.03 6.08 5.59
C SER A 183 16.81 6.98 5.34
N THR A 184 16.62 7.41 4.10
CA THR A 184 15.41 8.12 3.67
C THR A 184 14.83 7.47 2.42
N SER A 185 13.51 7.45 2.29
CA SER A 185 12.79 7.05 1.08
C SER A 185 12.44 8.28 0.22
N PRO A 186 12.52 8.19 -1.11
CA PRO A 186 12.09 9.27 -1.99
C PRO A 186 10.58 9.54 -1.83
N LEU A 187 10.21 10.81 -1.78
CA LEU A 187 8.85 11.32 -1.77
C LEU A 187 8.52 11.90 -3.14
N TYR A 188 7.39 11.48 -3.68
CA TYR A 188 6.85 11.89 -4.96
C TYR A 188 5.46 12.50 -4.76
N GLU A 189 5.00 13.28 -5.74
CA GLU A 189 3.63 13.76 -5.81
C GLU A 189 2.92 13.09 -6.98
N PHE A 190 1.70 12.58 -6.74
CA PHE A 190 0.96 11.83 -7.76
C PHE A 190 0.75 12.63 -9.06
N ALA A 191 0.65 13.96 -8.97
CA ALA A 191 0.49 14.83 -10.13
C ALA A 191 1.68 14.79 -11.11
N GLN A 192 2.87 14.35 -10.68
CA GLN A 192 4.07 14.32 -11.53
C GLN A 192 3.95 13.40 -12.74
N VAL A 193 3.09 12.37 -12.66
CA VAL A 193 2.85 11.42 -13.75
C VAL A 193 1.57 11.71 -14.52
N ALA A 194 0.86 12.79 -14.20
CA ALA A 194 -0.41 13.15 -14.85
C ALA A 194 -0.24 13.54 -16.33
N GLU A 195 0.96 13.99 -16.73
CA GLU A 195 1.24 14.46 -18.10
C GLU A 195 1.94 13.41 -18.98
N ALA A 196 2.30 12.25 -18.44
CA ALA A 196 3.25 11.35 -19.08
C ALA A 196 2.69 10.54 -20.28
N GLN A 197 1.40 10.62 -20.63
CA GLN A 197 0.89 9.91 -21.84
C GLN A 197 -0.09 10.69 -22.71
N PRO A 198 0.40 11.54 -23.63
CA PRO A 198 -0.19 11.70 -24.95
C PRO A 198 0.56 10.78 -25.92
N GLY A 199 0.22 9.48 -26.01
CA GLY A 199 0.94 8.64 -26.98
C GLY A 199 0.76 7.12 -26.99
N LYS A 200 -0.18 6.51 -26.26
CA LYS A 200 -0.62 5.16 -26.65
C LYS A 200 -1.66 5.28 -27.75
N GLU A 201 -1.13 5.51 -28.96
CA GLU A 201 -1.82 5.20 -30.21
C GLU A 201 -2.29 3.76 -30.09
N LEU A 202 -3.61 3.58 -29.95
CA LEU A 202 -4.26 2.29 -30.12
C LEU A 202 -3.91 1.84 -31.54
N VAL A 203 -2.90 0.97 -31.66
CA VAL A 203 -2.71 0.20 -32.88
C VAL A 203 -3.96 -0.67 -33.00
N GLU A 204 -4.92 -0.18 -33.78
CA GLU A 204 -6.05 -0.99 -34.23
C GLU A 204 -5.46 -2.23 -34.91
N ALA A 205 -5.69 -3.39 -34.30
CA ALA A 205 -5.38 -4.67 -34.88
C ALA A 205 -6.27 -4.87 -36.12
N GLY A 206 -5.81 -4.34 -37.25
CA GLY A 206 -6.30 -4.65 -38.57
C GLY A 206 -5.32 -5.59 -39.27
N LYS A 207 -5.50 -6.91 -39.08
CA LYS A 207 -5.47 -7.97 -40.11
C LYS A 207 -5.55 -9.36 -39.49
#